data_AF-A0A413FUN9-F1
#
_entry.id   AF-A0A413FUN9-F1
#
_cell.length_a   1.000
_cell.length_b   1.000
_cell.length_c   1.000
_cell.angle_alpha   90.00
_cell.angle_beta   90.00
_cell.angle_gamma   90.00
#
_symmetry.space_group_name_H-M   'P 1'
#
loop_
_entity.id
_entity.type
_entity.pdbx_description
1 polymer ?
#
loop_
_entity_poly.entity_id
_entity_poly.type
_entity_poly.pdbx_seq_one_letter_code
_entity_poly.pdbx_strand_id
1 'polypeptide(L)'
;MICSKCNIELPDEAICCWKCGRKMIRKTRRRSQRPKGTGTIVKMPGKRARPFAAYLPADYSSGKVERLLLGSFETYTAAEAALDAATHAKNPKAHITTLEDLYNEFCATPYYKGLSDSGRQSHTTAWQRLKVHASVPVAEYKTAHIQSVIDSLAEAGKSKSLVNKVRNLASLLCKQAMKNDLMDKNYERLTDLDGKDTKESVPFTDFQMMALWRHRELKTVKAILVMCYTGQRPGEALSARVERIVLGEFNYLRSGSKTDAGRGKDGAGRIIPLPIEILDIVNELIDGRSEGPLITSATGIPCDLNNWRKREFYPTLAKLGIQAIPDKEHPAILTPNSCRHTFYTNMRRGGADLEILAEIMGHEDVETGLENYNHYTADDIKRICTQANKFPKYKTGG
;
A
#
# COMPACT_ATOMS: atom_id res chain seq x y z
N MET A 1 55.46 -30.26 -42.26
CA MET A 1 54.99 -28.87 -42.56
C MET A 1 56.04 -28.08 -43.36
N ILE A 2 55.66 -27.18 -44.29
CA ILE A 2 56.63 -26.41 -45.11
C ILE A 2 56.77 -24.97 -44.58
N CYS A 3 58.02 -24.50 -44.43
CA CYS A 3 58.30 -23.14 -44.00
C CYS A 3 57.98 -22.10 -45.09
N SER A 4 56.97 -21.27 -44.88
CA SER A 4 56.55 -20.21 -45.82
C SER A 4 57.59 -19.10 -46.08
N LYS A 5 58.78 -19.13 -45.47
CA LYS A 5 59.87 -18.16 -45.71
C LYS A 5 61.00 -18.72 -46.56
N CYS A 6 61.38 -19.97 -46.31
CA CYS A 6 62.57 -20.58 -46.94
C CYS A 6 62.26 -21.92 -47.61
N ASN A 7 60.98 -22.28 -47.68
CA ASN A 7 60.43 -23.45 -48.36
C ASN A 7 61.03 -24.81 -47.95
N ILE A 8 61.65 -24.89 -46.76
CA ILE A 8 62.20 -26.14 -46.25
C ILE A 8 61.10 -26.98 -45.60
N GLU A 9 61.18 -28.29 -45.79
CA GLU A 9 60.36 -29.27 -45.08
C GLU A 9 60.81 -29.37 -43.62
N LEU A 10 59.84 -29.33 -42.71
CA LEU A 10 60.02 -29.41 -41.27
C LEU A 10 59.16 -30.54 -40.71
N PRO A 11 59.61 -31.21 -39.63
CA PRO A 11 58.76 -32.11 -38.85
C PRO A 11 57.46 -31.42 -38.44
N ASP A 12 56.36 -32.16 -38.36
CA ASP A 12 55.03 -31.58 -38.12
C ASP A 12 54.87 -30.91 -36.75
N GLU A 13 55.74 -31.22 -35.79
CA GLU A 13 55.77 -30.61 -34.45
C GLU A 13 56.76 -29.42 -34.32
N ALA A 14 57.39 -28.98 -35.41
CA ALA A 14 58.42 -27.94 -35.36
C ALA A 14 57.85 -26.56 -34.94
N ILE A 15 58.22 -26.09 -33.75
CA ILE A 15 57.81 -24.77 -33.22
C ILE A 15 58.40 -23.61 -34.04
N CYS A 16 59.62 -23.79 -34.54
CA CYS A 16 60.33 -22.83 -35.40
C CYS A 16 61.11 -23.54 -36.51
N CYS A 17 61.33 -22.83 -37.60
CA CYS A 17 62.20 -23.28 -38.68
C CYS A 17 63.67 -23.15 -38.26
N TRP A 18 64.36 -24.28 -38.11
CA TRP A 18 65.80 -24.36 -37.84
C TRP A 18 66.69 -23.61 -38.85
N LYS A 19 66.29 -23.49 -40.12
CA LYS A 19 67.08 -22.79 -41.16
C LYS A 19 66.92 -21.26 -41.16
N CYS A 20 65.73 -20.73 -40.88
CA CYS A 20 65.46 -19.29 -41.02
C CYS A 20 64.88 -18.61 -39.78
N GLY A 21 64.71 -19.36 -38.68
CA GLY A 21 64.18 -18.88 -37.40
C GLY A 21 62.68 -18.55 -37.38
N ARG A 22 61.94 -18.70 -38.48
CA ARG A 22 60.50 -18.37 -38.53
C ARG A 22 59.70 -19.30 -37.62
N LYS A 23 58.92 -18.72 -36.69
CA LYS A 23 57.99 -19.46 -35.83
C LYS A 23 56.82 -19.99 -36.66
N MET A 24 56.57 -21.29 -36.57
CA MET A 24 55.56 -21.99 -37.36
C MET A 24 54.23 -22.05 -36.63
N ILE A 25 54.25 -22.03 -35.30
CA ILE A 25 53.05 -21.93 -34.47
C ILE A 25 52.61 -20.46 -34.43
N ARG A 26 51.39 -20.18 -34.90
CA ARG A 26 50.74 -18.88 -34.66
C ARG A 26 50.50 -18.76 -33.16
N LYS A 27 51.21 -17.85 -32.48
CA LYS A 27 50.84 -17.45 -31.12
C LYS A 27 49.38 -17.01 -31.17
N THR A 28 48.54 -17.61 -30.34
CA THR A 28 47.19 -17.07 -30.08
C THR A 28 47.36 -15.61 -29.69
N ARG A 29 46.75 -14.70 -30.46
CA ARG A 29 46.78 -13.27 -30.14
C ARG A 29 46.19 -13.12 -28.75
N ARG A 30 46.98 -12.60 -27.81
CA ARG A 30 46.45 -12.17 -26.51
C ARG A 30 45.42 -11.09 -26.80
N ARG A 31 44.23 -11.22 -26.23
CA ARG A 31 43.21 -10.17 -26.34
C ARG A 31 43.81 -8.88 -25.78
N SER A 32 43.53 -7.75 -26.43
CA SER A 32 43.92 -6.44 -25.91
C SER A 32 43.34 -6.27 -24.51
N GLN A 33 44.12 -5.67 -23.62
CA GLN A 33 43.60 -5.32 -22.30
C GLN A 33 42.44 -4.33 -22.47
N ARG A 34 41.39 -4.51 -21.66
CA ARG A 34 40.27 -3.58 -21.64
C ARG A 34 40.73 -2.20 -21.15
N PRO A 35 40.10 -1.10 -21.61
CA PRO A 35 40.40 0.24 -21.12
C PRO A 35 40.27 0.32 -19.59
N LYS A 36 41.12 1.12 -18.93
CA LYS A 36 41.02 1.33 -17.47
C LYS A 36 39.63 1.87 -17.11
N GLY A 37 39.04 1.35 -16.03
CA GLY A 37 37.72 1.77 -15.55
C GLY A 37 36.52 1.04 -16.16
N THR A 38 36.73 0.05 -17.04
CA THR A 38 35.64 -0.70 -17.74
C THR A 38 35.36 -2.09 -17.15
N GLY A 39 35.79 -2.32 -15.90
CA GLY A 39 35.68 -3.60 -15.19
C GLY A 39 36.70 -4.67 -15.61
N THR A 40 36.54 -5.91 -15.13
CA THR A 40 37.47 -7.02 -15.38
C THR A 40 36.73 -8.31 -15.66
N ILE A 41 37.16 -9.06 -16.68
CA ILE A 41 36.63 -10.40 -16.98
C ILE A 41 37.72 -11.43 -16.68
N VAL A 42 37.39 -12.40 -15.83
CA VAL A 42 38.29 -13.48 -15.42
C VAL A 42 37.72 -14.82 -15.85
N LYS A 43 38.56 -15.66 -16.48
CA LYS A 43 38.19 -17.06 -16.73
C LYS A 43 38.43 -17.88 -15.46
N MET A 44 37.37 -18.37 -14.87
CA MET A 44 37.39 -19.20 -13.66
C MET A 44 37.98 -20.59 -13.97
N PRO A 45 38.73 -21.19 -13.02
CA PRO A 45 39.26 -22.53 -13.18
C PRO A 45 38.16 -23.61 -13.14
N GLY A 46 38.43 -24.73 -13.81
CA GLY A 46 37.54 -25.91 -13.86
C GLY A 46 36.63 -26.00 -15.09
N LYS A 47 35.91 -27.12 -15.23
CA LYS A 47 34.90 -27.35 -16.28
C LYS A 47 33.54 -26.82 -15.84
N ARG A 48 33.40 -25.49 -15.82
CA ARG A 48 32.15 -24.79 -15.48
C ARG A 48 31.34 -24.51 -16.74
N ALA A 49 30.01 -24.62 -16.67
CA ALA A 49 29.12 -24.24 -17.77
C ALA A 49 29.25 -22.74 -18.12
N ARG A 50 29.46 -21.88 -17.11
CA ARG A 50 29.65 -20.43 -17.23
C ARG A 50 31.03 -20.02 -16.70
N PRO A 51 32.12 -20.18 -17.48
CA PRO A 51 33.48 -20.01 -16.97
C PRO A 51 33.96 -18.56 -16.91
N PHE A 52 33.29 -17.59 -17.53
CA PHE A 52 33.75 -16.20 -17.57
C PHE A 52 33.04 -15.34 -16.53
N ALA A 53 33.73 -14.96 -15.46
CA ALA A 53 33.20 -14.06 -14.42
C ALA A 53 33.49 -12.60 -14.79
N ALA A 54 32.46 -11.75 -14.82
CA ALA A 54 32.58 -10.31 -15.05
C ALA A 54 32.45 -9.55 -13.73
N TYR A 55 33.44 -8.72 -13.42
CA TYR A 55 33.49 -7.86 -12.25
C TYR A 55 33.37 -6.40 -12.67
N LEU A 56 32.51 -5.66 -11.97
CA LEU A 56 32.36 -4.22 -12.14
C LEU A 56 33.67 -3.47 -11.84
N PRO A 57 33.80 -2.21 -12.29
CA PRO A 57 34.91 -1.34 -11.90
C PRO A 57 35.08 -1.31 -10.38
N ALA A 58 36.34 -1.25 -9.93
CA ALA A 58 36.63 -1.19 -8.50
C ALA A 58 36.02 0.07 -7.89
N ASP A 59 35.23 -0.11 -6.84
CA ASP A 59 34.74 0.97 -6.00
C ASP A 59 35.75 1.16 -4.85
N TYR A 60 36.06 2.42 -4.54
CA TYR A 60 37.01 2.84 -3.50
C TYR A 60 36.32 3.61 -2.38
N SER A 61 35.00 3.80 -2.45
CA SER A 61 34.22 4.61 -1.51
C SER A 61 34.26 4.12 -0.05
N SER A 62 34.43 2.83 0.18
CA SER A 62 34.46 2.21 1.51
C SER A 62 35.86 2.10 2.14
N GLY A 63 36.91 2.63 1.49
CA GLY A 63 38.31 2.47 1.93
C GLY A 63 38.89 1.06 1.70
N LYS A 64 38.10 0.13 1.16
CA LYS A 64 38.53 -1.18 0.65
C LYS A 64 38.23 -1.26 -0.84
N VAL A 65 39.07 -1.98 -1.58
CA VAL A 65 38.85 -2.22 -3.02
C VAL A 65 37.75 -3.28 -3.15
N GLU A 66 36.52 -2.84 -3.39
CA GLU A 66 35.40 -3.74 -3.64
C GLU A 66 35.18 -3.91 -5.15
N ARG A 67 35.14 -5.17 -5.59
CA ARG A 67 34.83 -5.54 -6.98
C ARG A 67 33.58 -6.40 -6.97
N LEU A 68 32.45 -5.77 -7.23
CA LEU A 68 31.17 -6.47 -7.29
C LEU A 68 31.13 -7.39 -8.52
N LEU A 69 30.75 -8.64 -8.31
CA LEU A 69 30.56 -9.61 -9.38
C LEU A 69 29.22 -9.32 -10.07
N LEU A 70 29.27 -8.95 -11.35
CA LEU A 70 28.08 -8.77 -12.18
C LEU A 70 27.43 -10.12 -12.50
N GLY A 71 28.26 -11.13 -12.74
CA GLY A 71 27.79 -12.48 -13.02
C GLY A 71 28.85 -13.35 -13.68
N SER A 72 28.50 -14.61 -13.91
CA SER A 72 29.30 -15.54 -14.72
C SER A 72 28.61 -15.78 -16.06
N PHE A 73 29.36 -16.00 -17.14
CA PHE A 73 28.84 -16.13 -18.50
C PHE A 73 29.50 -17.30 -19.23
N GLU A 74 28.79 -17.87 -20.21
CA GLU A 74 29.27 -18.99 -21.03
C GLU A 74 30.40 -18.56 -21.95
N THR A 75 30.31 -17.35 -22.51
CA THR A 75 31.27 -16.79 -23.46
C THR A 75 31.85 -15.48 -22.95
N TYR A 76 33.09 -15.19 -23.36
CA TYR A 76 33.71 -13.90 -23.06
C TYR A 76 32.92 -12.73 -23.66
N THR A 77 32.38 -12.90 -24.87
CA THR A 77 31.61 -11.87 -25.57
C THR A 77 30.32 -11.52 -24.83
N ALA A 78 29.64 -12.51 -24.24
CA ALA A 78 28.48 -12.25 -23.39
C ALA A 78 28.87 -11.51 -22.09
N ALA A 79 29.99 -11.88 -21.46
CA ALA A 79 30.53 -11.18 -20.30
C ALA A 79 30.92 -9.73 -20.62
N GLU A 80 31.50 -9.50 -21.81
CA GLU A 80 31.89 -8.18 -22.31
C GLU A 80 30.67 -7.30 -22.56
N ALA A 81 29.66 -7.79 -23.27
CA ALA A 81 28.43 -7.04 -23.53
C ALA A 81 27.69 -6.66 -22.22
N ALA A 82 27.63 -7.57 -21.25
CA ALA A 82 27.00 -7.30 -19.95
C ALA A 82 27.77 -6.23 -19.16
N LEU A 83 29.12 -6.28 -19.20
CA LEU A 83 29.97 -5.34 -18.49
C LEU A 83 29.94 -3.94 -19.13
N ASP A 84 29.89 -3.87 -20.46
CA ASP A 84 29.73 -2.62 -21.20
C ASP A 84 28.37 -1.99 -20.87
N ALA A 85 27.28 -2.77 -20.90
CA ALA A 85 25.95 -2.29 -20.52
C ALA A 85 25.93 -1.74 -19.07
N ALA A 86 26.55 -2.45 -18.12
CA ALA A 86 26.61 -2.02 -16.74
C ALA A 86 27.49 -0.78 -16.53
N THR A 87 28.58 -0.63 -17.30
CA THR A 87 29.48 0.54 -17.21
C THR A 87 28.84 1.79 -17.82
N HIS A 88 27.97 1.63 -18.84
CA HIS A 88 27.22 2.73 -19.43
C HIS A 88 25.98 3.14 -18.62
N ALA A 89 25.53 2.32 -17.68
CA ALA A 89 24.46 2.69 -16.74
C ALA A 89 24.95 3.77 -15.76
N LYS A 90 24.05 4.68 -15.35
CA LYS A 90 24.35 5.71 -14.33
C LYS A 90 24.87 5.10 -13.03
N ASN A 91 24.26 3.98 -12.63
CA ASN A 91 24.70 3.19 -11.50
C ASN A 91 24.84 1.71 -11.91
N PRO A 92 26.08 1.19 -12.03
CA PRO A 92 26.32 -0.20 -12.40
C PRO A 92 25.69 -1.22 -11.45
N LYS A 93 25.40 -0.83 -10.19
CA LYS A 93 24.72 -1.68 -9.21
C LYS A 93 23.30 -2.07 -9.66
N ALA A 94 22.68 -1.34 -10.59
CA ALA A 94 21.35 -1.66 -11.11
C ALA A 94 21.25 -3.07 -11.74
N HIS A 95 22.37 -3.60 -12.25
CA HIS A 95 22.42 -4.94 -12.83
C HIS A 95 22.68 -6.06 -11.82
N ILE A 96 22.93 -5.71 -10.55
CA ILE A 96 23.23 -6.64 -9.47
C ILE A 96 22.13 -6.61 -8.41
N THR A 97 21.72 -5.41 -8.01
CA THR A 97 20.64 -5.19 -7.04
C THR A 97 19.36 -5.81 -7.60
N THR A 98 18.82 -6.77 -6.85
CA THR A 98 17.56 -7.43 -7.19
C THR A 98 16.37 -6.63 -6.69
N LEU A 99 15.17 -6.96 -7.18
CA LEU A 99 13.93 -6.38 -6.66
C LEU A 99 13.74 -6.69 -5.15
N GLU A 100 14.19 -7.85 -4.69
CA GLU A 100 14.17 -8.22 -3.27
C GLU A 100 15.10 -7.36 -2.43
N ASP A 101 16.31 -7.09 -2.89
CA ASP A 101 17.24 -6.18 -2.22
C ASP A 101 16.63 -4.78 -2.09
N LEU A 102 16.03 -4.28 -3.17
CA LEU A 102 15.35 -2.99 -3.19
C LEU A 102 14.16 -2.93 -2.22
N TYR A 103 13.42 -4.04 -2.09
CA TYR A 103 12.33 -4.14 -1.11
C TYR A 103 12.85 -4.15 0.33
N ASN A 104 13.95 -4.86 0.61
CA ASN A 104 14.57 -4.88 1.93
C ASN A 104 15.13 -3.49 2.31
N GLU A 105 15.75 -2.79 1.36
CA GLU A 105 16.16 -1.40 1.52
C GLU A 105 14.96 -0.48 1.82
N PHE A 106 13.85 -0.65 1.08
CA PHE A 106 12.61 0.07 1.31
C PHE A 106 12.07 -0.17 2.73
N CYS A 107 12.06 -1.42 3.21
CA CYS A 107 11.65 -1.76 4.58
C CYS A 107 12.57 -1.16 5.65
N ALA A 108 13.85 -0.91 5.33
CA ALA A 108 14.80 -0.28 6.23
C ALA A 108 14.61 1.24 6.36
N THR A 109 13.87 1.88 5.43
CA THR A 109 13.66 3.32 5.41
C THR A 109 12.92 3.85 6.65
N PRO A 110 13.19 5.10 7.08
CA PRO A 110 12.41 5.75 8.14
C PRO A 110 10.92 5.82 7.82
N TYR A 111 10.59 5.99 6.53
CA TYR A 111 9.21 5.98 6.04
C TYR A 111 8.49 4.68 6.41
N TYR A 112 9.04 3.53 6.02
CA TYR A 112 8.41 2.23 6.30
C TYR A 112 8.34 1.93 7.80
N LYS A 113 9.38 2.30 8.55
CA LYS A 113 9.43 2.12 10.01
C LYS A 113 8.41 2.98 10.76
N GLY A 114 8.08 4.16 10.24
CA GLY A 114 7.07 5.05 10.78
C GLY A 114 5.63 4.64 10.46
N LEU A 115 5.41 3.65 9.59
CA LEU A 115 4.06 3.18 9.24
C LEU A 115 3.41 2.42 10.40
N SER A 116 2.10 2.58 10.53
CA SER A 116 1.26 1.74 11.41
C SER A 116 1.34 0.26 11.04
N ASP A 117 1.00 -0.63 11.97
CA ASP A 117 0.97 -2.09 11.74
C ASP A 117 0.10 -2.47 10.54
N SER A 118 -1.05 -1.81 10.38
CA SER A 118 -1.94 -2.02 9.24
C SER A 118 -1.31 -1.53 7.91
N GLY A 119 -0.55 -0.45 7.94
CA GLY A 119 0.22 0.06 6.80
C GLY A 119 1.30 -0.93 6.38
N ARG A 120 2.09 -1.41 7.33
CA ARG A 120 3.13 -2.44 7.10
C ARG A 120 2.54 -3.72 6.53
N GLN A 121 1.46 -4.23 7.14
CA GLN A 121 0.76 -5.43 6.67
C GLN A 121 0.25 -5.30 5.22
N SER A 122 -0.20 -4.10 4.84
CA SER A 122 -0.66 -3.84 3.46
C SER A 122 0.48 -3.95 2.45
N HIS A 123 1.65 -3.39 2.77
CA HIS A 123 2.85 -3.54 1.94
C HIS A 123 3.37 -4.98 1.91
N THR A 124 3.41 -5.68 3.05
CA THR A 124 3.79 -7.10 3.10
C THR A 124 2.89 -7.95 2.21
N THR A 125 1.57 -7.71 2.24
CA THR A 125 0.61 -8.45 1.41
C THR A 125 0.81 -8.16 -0.08
N ALA A 126 1.11 -6.91 -0.44
CA ALA A 126 1.45 -6.54 -1.82
C ALA A 126 2.78 -7.17 -2.27
N TRP A 127 3.79 -7.23 -1.39
CA TRP A 127 5.07 -7.86 -1.67
C TRP A 127 4.94 -9.35 -1.99
N GLN A 128 4.09 -10.09 -1.26
CA GLN A 128 3.83 -11.50 -1.55
C GLN A 128 3.35 -11.76 -2.99
N ARG A 129 2.76 -10.75 -3.64
CA ARG A 129 2.35 -10.83 -5.06
C ARG A 129 3.50 -10.48 -6.00
N LEU A 130 4.30 -9.47 -5.67
CA LEU A 130 5.45 -9.05 -6.47
C LEU A 130 6.66 -10.00 -6.37
N LYS A 131 6.72 -10.84 -5.33
CA LYS A 131 7.83 -11.77 -5.06
C LYS A 131 8.12 -12.74 -6.21
N VAL A 132 7.17 -12.97 -7.12
CA VAL A 132 7.40 -13.76 -8.36
C VAL A 132 8.61 -13.21 -9.15
N HIS A 133 8.84 -11.90 -9.09
CA HIS A 133 9.94 -11.20 -9.76
C HIS A 133 11.06 -10.77 -8.80
N ALA A 134 11.15 -11.39 -7.61
CA ALA A 134 12.09 -11.01 -6.56
C ALA A 134 13.56 -11.04 -7.00
N SER A 135 13.95 -12.04 -7.80
CA SER A 135 15.33 -12.25 -8.27
C SER A 135 15.69 -11.43 -9.50
N VAL A 136 14.75 -10.67 -10.08
CA VAL A 136 14.99 -9.87 -11.29
C VAL A 136 15.87 -8.67 -10.93
N PRO A 137 16.99 -8.44 -11.65
CA PRO A 137 17.79 -7.23 -11.48
C PRO A 137 16.98 -5.96 -11.78
N VAL A 138 17.19 -4.89 -11.03
CA VAL A 138 16.45 -3.62 -11.18
C VAL A 138 16.56 -3.04 -12.59
N ALA A 139 17.73 -3.20 -13.26
CA ALA A 139 17.92 -2.77 -14.64
C ALA A 139 16.97 -3.45 -15.65
N GLU A 140 16.65 -4.73 -15.40
CA GLU A 140 15.77 -5.56 -16.23
C GLU A 140 14.30 -5.48 -15.80
N TYR A 141 14.02 -4.92 -14.63
CA TYR A 141 12.66 -4.73 -14.14
C TYR A 141 11.91 -3.67 -14.96
N LYS A 142 11.09 -4.15 -15.91
CA LYS A 142 10.24 -3.33 -16.81
C LYS A 142 8.74 -3.45 -16.50
N THR A 143 7.93 -2.62 -17.15
CA THR A 143 6.46 -2.62 -17.12
C THR A 143 5.84 -4.01 -17.28
N ALA A 144 6.38 -4.86 -18.16
CA ALA A 144 5.88 -6.21 -18.39
C ALA A 144 5.86 -7.09 -17.12
N HIS A 145 6.83 -6.92 -16.21
CA HIS A 145 6.87 -7.67 -14.95
C HIS A 145 5.72 -7.25 -14.02
N ILE A 146 5.46 -5.94 -13.94
CA ILE A 146 4.36 -5.41 -13.13
C ILE A 146 3.03 -5.82 -13.76
N GLN A 147 2.89 -5.68 -15.07
CA GLN A 147 1.67 -6.05 -15.81
C GLN A 147 1.34 -7.53 -15.65
N SER A 148 2.33 -8.43 -15.74
CA SER A 148 2.08 -9.87 -15.52
C SER A 148 1.47 -10.19 -14.15
N VAL A 149 1.82 -9.43 -13.11
CA VAL A 149 1.23 -9.58 -11.77
C VAL A 149 -0.18 -9.00 -11.74
N ILE A 150 -0.42 -7.87 -12.42
CA ILE A 150 -1.75 -7.27 -12.55
C ILE A 150 -2.70 -8.21 -13.29
N ASP A 151 -2.28 -8.74 -14.44
CA ASP A 151 -3.06 -9.64 -15.28
C ASP A 151 -3.43 -10.91 -14.51
N SER A 152 -2.45 -11.51 -13.82
CA SER A 152 -2.69 -12.68 -12.96
C SER A 152 -3.69 -12.39 -11.83
N LEU A 153 -3.70 -11.17 -11.28
CA LEU A 153 -4.69 -10.76 -10.28
C LEU A 153 -6.07 -10.55 -10.91
N ALA A 154 -6.14 -10.02 -12.12
CA ALA A 154 -7.38 -9.81 -12.85
C ALA A 154 -8.02 -11.15 -13.26
N GLU A 155 -7.23 -12.09 -13.80
CA GLU A 155 -7.66 -13.46 -14.12
C GLU A 155 -8.16 -14.20 -12.87
N ALA A 156 -7.51 -13.99 -11.73
CA ALA A 156 -7.96 -14.52 -10.44
C ALA A 156 -9.20 -13.80 -9.85
N GLY A 157 -9.83 -12.91 -10.62
CA GLY A 157 -11.05 -12.19 -10.27
C GLY A 157 -10.86 -11.19 -9.12
N LYS A 158 -9.65 -10.67 -8.90
CA LYS A 158 -9.38 -9.73 -7.80
C LYS A 158 -9.87 -8.32 -8.12
N SER A 159 -10.19 -7.58 -7.07
CA SER A 159 -10.70 -6.20 -7.17
C SER A 159 -9.62 -5.21 -7.58
N LYS A 160 -9.99 -4.15 -8.32
CA LYS A 160 -9.09 -3.02 -8.68
C LYS A 160 -8.41 -2.39 -7.46
N SER A 161 -9.08 -2.33 -6.31
CA SER A 161 -8.47 -1.81 -5.06
C SER A 161 -7.24 -2.62 -4.62
N LEU A 162 -7.27 -3.95 -4.76
CA LEU A 162 -6.12 -4.80 -4.44
C LEU A 162 -5.00 -4.60 -5.46
N VAL A 163 -5.34 -4.52 -6.74
CA VAL A 163 -4.38 -4.25 -7.83
C VAL A 163 -3.68 -2.90 -7.59
N ASN A 164 -4.43 -1.87 -7.19
CA ASN A 164 -3.89 -0.56 -6.82
C ASN A 164 -2.91 -0.63 -5.64
N LYS A 165 -3.14 -1.48 -4.64
CA LYS A 165 -2.16 -1.66 -3.53
C LYS A 165 -0.84 -2.25 -4.03
N VAL A 166 -0.90 -3.20 -4.96
CA VAL A 166 0.28 -3.79 -5.59
C VAL A 166 1.02 -2.75 -6.43
N ARG A 167 0.30 -2.00 -7.26
CA ARG A 167 0.86 -0.88 -8.05
C ARG A 167 1.48 0.18 -7.16
N ASN A 168 0.83 0.58 -6.08
CA ASN A 168 1.38 1.56 -5.14
C ASN A 168 2.72 1.11 -4.55
N LEU A 169 2.85 -0.17 -4.16
CA LEU A 169 4.14 -0.70 -3.71
C LEU A 169 5.17 -0.69 -4.85
N ALA A 170 4.81 -1.16 -6.05
CA ALA A 170 5.70 -1.13 -7.21
C ALA A 170 6.18 0.29 -7.53
N SER A 171 5.28 1.28 -7.42
CA SER A 171 5.58 2.71 -7.61
C SER A 171 6.56 3.23 -6.55
N LEU A 172 6.39 2.85 -5.28
CA LEU A 172 7.32 3.21 -4.20
C LEU A 172 8.71 2.59 -4.42
N LEU A 173 8.77 1.33 -4.82
CA LEU A 173 10.03 0.66 -5.16
C LEU A 173 10.70 1.34 -6.36
N CYS A 174 9.96 1.64 -7.43
CA CYS A 174 10.49 2.36 -8.58
C CYS A 174 11.01 3.75 -8.20
N LYS A 175 10.30 4.50 -7.34
CA LYS A 175 10.76 5.80 -6.84
C LYS A 175 12.05 5.68 -6.02
N GLN A 176 12.16 4.66 -5.17
CA GLN A 176 13.38 4.40 -4.42
C GLN A 176 14.55 4.04 -5.35
N ALA A 177 14.31 3.20 -6.36
CA ALA A 177 15.31 2.87 -7.37
C ALA A 177 15.77 4.10 -8.16
N MET A 178 14.83 4.98 -8.55
CA MET A 178 15.15 6.25 -9.20
C MET A 178 15.99 7.17 -8.31
N LYS A 179 15.68 7.25 -7.01
CA LYS A 179 16.46 8.04 -6.05
C LYS A 179 17.91 7.55 -5.91
N ASN A 180 18.13 6.26 -6.10
CA ASN A 180 19.45 5.62 -6.04
C ASN A 180 20.14 5.53 -7.42
N ASP A 181 19.59 6.21 -8.45
CA ASP A 181 20.04 6.17 -9.85
C ASP A 181 20.12 4.75 -10.45
N LEU A 182 19.35 3.80 -9.90
CA LEU A 182 19.26 2.41 -10.39
C LEU A 182 18.28 2.26 -11.55
N MET A 183 17.43 3.27 -11.77
CA MET A 183 16.35 3.25 -12.76
C MET A 183 16.04 4.65 -13.28
N ASP A 184 15.82 4.80 -14.58
CA ASP A 184 15.57 6.12 -15.19
C ASP A 184 14.12 6.60 -15.11
N LYS A 185 13.17 5.67 -15.07
CA LYS A 185 11.74 5.97 -15.13
C LYS A 185 10.93 5.02 -14.29
N ASN A 186 9.82 5.52 -13.75
CA ASN A 186 8.89 4.70 -13.00
C ASN A 186 8.00 3.90 -13.96
N TYR A 187 8.33 2.61 -14.14
CA TYR A 187 7.62 1.71 -15.05
C TYR A 187 6.19 1.38 -14.60
N GLU A 188 5.84 1.55 -13.32
CA GLU A 188 4.48 1.36 -12.83
C GLU A 188 3.49 2.31 -13.51
N ARG A 189 3.90 3.55 -13.79
CA ARG A 189 3.04 4.55 -14.45
C ARG A 189 2.64 4.17 -15.88
N LEU A 190 3.33 3.18 -16.46
CA LEU A 190 3.08 2.69 -17.82
C LEU A 190 2.24 1.40 -17.83
N THR A 191 1.74 0.97 -16.66
CA THR A 191 0.86 -0.21 -16.56
C THR A 191 -0.60 0.17 -16.70
N ASP A 192 -1.36 -0.72 -17.32
CA ASP A 192 -2.81 -0.57 -17.47
C ASP A 192 -3.52 -1.17 -16.26
N LEU A 193 -4.59 -0.47 -15.84
CA LEU A 193 -5.39 -0.88 -14.70
C LEU A 193 -6.47 -1.86 -15.11
N ASP A 194 -6.27 -3.12 -14.75
CA ASP A 194 -7.29 -4.15 -14.86
C ASP A 194 -7.72 -4.71 -13.49
N GLY A 195 -8.96 -5.21 -13.44
CA GLY A 195 -9.55 -5.82 -12.26
C GLY A 195 -11.03 -5.53 -12.11
N LYS A 196 -11.69 -6.19 -11.16
CA LYS A 196 -13.12 -6.00 -10.91
C LYS A 196 -13.38 -4.70 -10.15
N ASP A 197 -14.35 -3.91 -10.62
CA ASP A 197 -14.80 -2.73 -9.89
C ASP A 197 -15.32 -3.11 -8.50
N THR A 198 -14.97 -2.29 -7.52
CA THR A 198 -15.49 -2.44 -6.17
C THR A 198 -16.93 -1.94 -6.16
N LYS A 199 -17.84 -2.74 -5.60
CA LYS A 199 -19.21 -2.29 -5.35
C LYS A 199 -19.18 -1.09 -4.40
N GLU A 200 -19.93 -0.05 -4.73
CA GLU A 200 -20.13 1.09 -3.85
C GLU A 200 -20.90 0.66 -2.59
N SER A 201 -20.64 1.36 -1.48
CA SER A 201 -21.35 1.11 -0.23
C SER A 201 -22.80 1.56 -0.36
N VAL A 202 -23.75 0.65 -0.16
CA VAL A 202 -25.18 0.95 -0.22
C VAL A 202 -25.65 1.54 1.12
N PRO A 203 -26.42 2.64 1.14
CA PRO A 203 -27.03 3.16 2.37
C PRO A 203 -28.23 2.30 2.81
N PHE A 204 -28.58 2.37 4.09
CA PHE A 204 -29.85 1.85 4.58
C PHE A 204 -31.01 2.64 3.95
N THR A 205 -32.04 1.91 3.54
CA THR A 205 -33.29 2.50 3.07
C THR A 205 -34.13 3.02 4.23
N ASP A 206 -35.08 3.91 3.93
CA ASP A 206 -35.99 4.49 4.90
C ASP A 206 -36.77 3.40 5.68
N PHE A 207 -37.24 2.34 5.00
CA PHE A 207 -37.91 1.20 5.65
C PHE A 207 -36.98 0.43 6.60
N GLN A 208 -35.71 0.24 6.22
CA GLN A 208 -34.74 -0.42 7.09
C GLN A 208 -34.38 0.47 8.30
N MET A 209 -34.29 1.79 8.10
CA MET A 209 -34.13 2.74 9.21
C MET A 209 -35.30 2.68 10.18
N MET A 210 -36.54 2.66 9.68
CA MET A 210 -37.73 2.47 10.51
C MET A 210 -37.70 1.13 11.27
N ALA A 211 -37.27 0.04 10.62
CA ALA A 211 -37.12 -1.26 11.26
C ALA A 211 -36.10 -1.24 12.40
N LEU A 212 -34.97 -0.53 12.24
CA LEU A 212 -34.00 -0.29 13.30
C LEU A 212 -34.64 0.51 14.46
N TRP A 213 -35.35 1.60 14.18
CA TRP A 213 -36.01 2.40 15.22
C TRP A 213 -37.04 1.61 16.03
N ARG A 214 -37.78 0.69 15.39
CA ARG A 214 -38.73 -0.19 16.07
C ARG A 214 -38.08 -1.17 17.06
N HIS A 215 -36.79 -1.46 16.89
CA HIS A 215 -36.02 -2.39 17.74
C HIS A 215 -34.89 -1.68 18.49
N ARG A 216 -35.11 -0.40 18.82
CA ARG A 216 -34.12 0.48 19.47
C ARG A 216 -33.68 -0.02 20.85
N GLU A 217 -34.42 -0.91 21.48
CA GLU A 217 -34.06 -1.55 22.75
C GLU A 217 -32.81 -2.43 22.63
N LEU A 218 -32.53 -2.98 21.44
CA LEU A 218 -31.35 -3.82 21.23
C LEU A 218 -30.08 -2.97 21.21
N LYS A 219 -29.12 -3.33 22.06
CA LYS A 219 -27.82 -2.63 22.19
C LYS A 219 -27.09 -2.45 20.86
N THR A 220 -27.05 -3.50 20.03
CA THR A 220 -26.42 -3.44 18.70
C THR A 220 -27.17 -2.50 17.76
N VAL A 221 -28.50 -2.42 17.85
CA VAL A 221 -29.31 -1.47 17.06
C VAL A 221 -29.04 -0.04 17.50
N LYS A 222 -28.93 0.24 18.80
CA LYS A 222 -28.51 1.57 19.30
C LYS A 222 -27.17 1.99 18.70
N ALA A 223 -26.19 1.09 18.67
CA ALA A 223 -24.89 1.33 18.04
C ALA A 223 -25.01 1.61 16.53
N ILE A 224 -25.83 0.84 15.80
CA ILE A 224 -26.09 1.06 14.36
C ILE A 224 -26.72 2.44 14.13
N LEU A 225 -27.72 2.81 14.93
CA LEU A 225 -28.41 4.09 14.83
C LEU A 225 -27.43 5.24 15.10
N VAL A 226 -26.62 5.17 16.17
CA VAL A 226 -25.57 6.16 16.41
C VAL A 226 -24.67 6.34 15.18
N MET A 227 -24.16 5.25 14.59
CA MET A 227 -23.35 5.35 13.37
C MET A 227 -24.08 5.98 12.17
N CYS A 228 -25.39 5.72 12.02
CA CYS A 228 -26.20 6.27 10.93
C CYS A 228 -26.49 7.76 11.10
N TYR A 229 -26.49 8.27 12.34
CA TYR A 229 -26.80 9.67 12.65
C TYR A 229 -25.57 10.54 12.92
N THR A 230 -24.40 9.94 13.18
CA THR A 230 -23.15 10.68 13.44
C THR A 230 -22.14 10.62 12.29
N GLY A 231 -22.30 9.66 11.37
CA GLY A 231 -21.39 9.51 10.22
C GLY A 231 -19.95 9.11 10.59
N GLN A 232 -19.70 8.69 11.83
CA GLN A 232 -18.39 8.23 12.28
C GLN A 232 -17.90 7.03 11.46
N ARG A 233 -16.57 6.89 11.31
CA ARG A 233 -16.02 5.62 10.81
C ARG A 233 -16.38 4.52 11.83
N PRO A 234 -16.74 3.30 11.41
CA PRO A 234 -17.20 2.26 12.35
C PRO A 234 -16.24 1.99 13.51
N GLY A 235 -14.93 1.99 13.25
CA GLY A 235 -13.92 1.82 14.32
C GLY A 235 -13.86 3.00 15.30
N GLU A 236 -14.07 4.23 14.83
CA GLU A 236 -14.14 5.42 15.69
C GLU A 236 -15.41 5.41 16.53
N ALA A 237 -16.56 5.02 15.95
CA ALA A 237 -17.82 4.91 16.66
C ALA A 237 -17.75 3.87 17.79
N LEU A 238 -17.21 2.68 17.52
CA LEU A 238 -17.03 1.64 18.54
C LEU A 238 -15.98 1.98 19.61
N SER A 239 -15.07 2.91 19.31
CA SER A 239 -14.07 3.42 20.26
C SER A 239 -14.49 4.75 20.91
N ALA A 240 -15.72 5.24 20.62
CA ALA A 240 -16.20 6.49 21.17
C ALA A 240 -16.32 6.40 22.69
N ARG A 241 -16.02 7.50 23.37
CA ARG A 241 -15.94 7.56 24.84
C ARG A 241 -16.94 8.56 25.38
N VAL A 242 -17.54 8.24 26.52
CA VAL A 242 -18.60 9.03 27.17
C VAL A 242 -18.08 10.40 27.57
N GLU A 243 -16.88 10.48 28.13
CA GLU A 243 -16.24 11.73 28.54
C GLU A 243 -15.90 12.70 27.39
N ARG A 244 -16.07 12.26 26.13
CA ARG A 244 -15.88 13.10 24.93
C ARG A 244 -17.19 13.69 24.41
N ILE A 245 -18.32 13.31 25.02
CA ILE A 245 -19.64 13.82 24.67
C ILE A 245 -19.91 15.09 25.47
N VAL A 246 -20.37 16.12 24.77
CA VAL A 246 -20.82 17.37 25.36
C VAL A 246 -22.31 17.48 25.11
N LEU A 247 -23.08 17.58 26.20
CA LEU A 247 -24.52 17.82 26.19
C LEU A 247 -24.79 19.18 26.81
N GLY A 248 -25.63 19.99 26.17
CA GLY A 248 -25.88 21.38 26.58
C GLY A 248 -26.70 22.13 25.53
N GLU A 249 -26.34 23.40 25.27
CA GLU A 249 -26.96 24.19 24.19
C GLU A 249 -26.77 23.52 22.83
N PHE A 250 -25.57 22.97 22.59
CA PHE A 250 -25.25 22.15 21.43
C PHE A 250 -24.75 20.78 21.88
N ASN A 251 -25.27 19.73 21.25
CA ASN A 251 -24.93 18.36 21.58
C ASN A 251 -23.97 17.80 20.53
N TYR A 252 -22.79 17.36 20.96
CA TYR A 252 -21.76 16.87 20.05
C TYR A 252 -20.77 15.91 20.73
N LEU A 253 -20.09 15.11 19.92
CA LEU A 253 -18.97 14.25 20.30
C LEU A 253 -17.68 14.82 19.73
N ARG A 254 -16.64 14.94 20.56
CA ARG A 254 -15.29 15.26 20.09
C ARG A 254 -14.58 14.00 19.63
N SER A 255 -14.40 13.83 18.32
CA SER A 255 -13.77 12.64 17.74
C SER A 255 -12.35 12.93 17.26
N GLY A 256 -11.38 12.17 17.79
CA GLY A 256 -10.01 12.15 17.29
C GLY A 256 -9.62 10.71 17.02
N SER A 257 -9.09 10.42 15.82
CA SER A 257 -8.63 9.07 15.47
C SER A 257 -7.14 9.09 15.16
N LYS A 258 -6.42 8.21 15.87
CA LYS A 258 -5.13 7.58 15.53
C LYS A 258 -3.84 8.37 15.73
N THR A 259 -3.09 7.88 16.73
CA THR A 259 -1.65 8.03 16.98
C THR A 259 -1.17 9.40 17.44
N ASP A 260 -0.20 9.40 18.36
CA ASP A 260 0.44 10.59 18.91
C ASP A 260 1.04 11.54 17.86
N ALA A 261 1.23 11.04 16.63
CA ALA A 261 1.71 11.81 15.49
C ALA A 261 0.59 12.48 14.64
N GLY A 262 -0.68 12.08 14.81
CA GLY A 262 -1.85 12.67 14.14
C GLY A 262 -2.61 13.68 14.99
N ARG A 263 -2.03 14.06 16.15
CA ARG A 263 -2.56 15.18 16.92
C ARG A 263 -2.32 16.44 16.09
N GLY A 264 -3.39 17.03 15.54
CA GLY A 264 -3.38 18.48 15.34
C GLY A 264 -2.86 19.13 16.63
N LYS A 265 -2.14 20.26 16.51
CA LYS A 265 -1.26 20.82 17.57
C LYS A 265 -1.89 20.91 18.97
N ASP A 266 -3.22 20.85 19.11
CA ASP A 266 -3.94 20.97 20.38
C ASP A 266 -4.82 19.75 20.77
N GLY A 267 -4.82 18.64 20.00
CA GLY A 267 -5.51 17.40 20.38
C GLY A 267 -7.04 17.48 20.51
N ALA A 268 -7.67 18.56 20.01
CA ALA A 268 -9.08 18.88 20.24
C ALA A 268 -10.07 17.94 19.51
N GLY A 269 -9.63 17.26 18.44
CA GLY A 269 -10.48 16.38 17.62
C GLY A 269 -11.54 17.16 16.84
N ARG A 270 -12.10 16.53 15.80
CA ARG A 270 -13.20 17.11 15.02
C ARG A 270 -14.52 17.04 15.80
N ILE A 271 -15.41 18.00 15.54
CA ILE A 271 -16.74 18.03 16.13
C ILE A 271 -17.68 17.15 15.33
N ILE A 272 -18.34 16.21 16.01
CA ILE A 272 -19.37 15.36 15.42
C ILE A 272 -20.69 15.70 16.10
N PRO A 273 -21.64 16.34 15.41
CA PRO A 273 -22.90 16.72 16.01
C PRO A 273 -23.71 15.48 16.41
N LEU A 274 -24.48 15.62 17.49
CA LEU A 274 -25.46 14.63 17.94
C LEU A 274 -26.85 15.22 17.69
N PRO A 275 -27.51 14.88 16.56
CA PRO A 275 -28.85 15.36 16.24
C PRO A 275 -29.86 15.06 17.34
N ILE A 276 -30.85 15.93 17.52
CA ILE A 276 -31.86 15.77 18.57
C ILE A 276 -32.58 14.42 18.50
N GLU A 277 -32.72 13.87 17.31
CA GLU A 277 -33.34 12.58 17.06
C GLU A 277 -32.61 11.43 17.77
N ILE A 278 -31.27 11.46 17.86
CA ILE A 278 -30.48 10.37 18.43
C ILE A 278 -30.17 10.55 19.93
N LEU A 279 -30.45 11.71 20.52
CA LEU A 279 -30.07 12.01 21.91
C LEU A 279 -30.65 11.03 22.93
N ASP A 280 -31.89 10.57 22.75
CA ASP A 280 -32.48 9.56 23.66
C ASP A 280 -31.66 8.27 23.66
N ILE A 281 -31.21 7.83 22.49
CA ILE A 281 -30.36 6.64 22.33
C ILE A 281 -28.98 6.89 22.94
N VAL A 282 -28.40 8.07 22.72
CA VAL A 282 -27.09 8.42 23.28
C VAL A 282 -27.14 8.45 24.80
N ASN A 283 -28.16 9.08 25.40
CA ASN A 283 -28.35 9.12 26.85
C ASN A 283 -28.55 7.71 27.44
N GLU A 284 -29.32 6.85 26.78
CA GLU A 284 -29.46 5.44 27.18
C GLU A 284 -28.15 4.65 27.06
N LEU A 285 -27.27 4.99 26.12
CA LEU A 285 -25.94 4.37 26.01
C LEU A 285 -24.95 4.93 27.04
N ILE A 286 -25.06 6.21 27.40
CA ILE A 286 -24.28 6.81 28.48
C ILE A 286 -24.61 6.11 29.80
N ASP A 287 -25.89 5.86 30.06
CA ASP A 287 -26.36 5.10 31.22
C ASP A 287 -25.85 5.68 32.56
N GLY A 288 -25.87 7.01 32.67
CA GLY A 288 -25.39 7.75 33.84
C GLY A 288 -23.87 7.74 34.07
N ARG A 289 -23.08 7.09 33.20
CA ARG A 289 -21.62 7.04 33.32
C ARG A 289 -21.01 8.40 32.98
N SER A 290 -19.94 8.77 33.66
CA SER A 290 -19.13 9.95 33.34
C SER A 290 -17.97 9.64 32.38
N GLU A 291 -17.53 8.39 32.34
CA GLU A 291 -16.38 7.95 31.54
C GLU A 291 -16.54 6.52 30.99
N GLY A 292 -15.69 6.21 30.01
CA GLY A 292 -15.56 4.88 29.43
C GLY A 292 -16.19 4.75 28.05
N PRO A 293 -16.23 3.53 27.47
CA PRO A 293 -16.76 3.31 26.13
C PRO A 293 -18.27 3.59 26.04
N LEU A 294 -18.67 4.38 25.05
CA LEU A 294 -20.09 4.64 24.75
C LEU A 294 -20.79 3.36 24.28
N ILE A 295 -20.15 2.64 23.35
CA ILE A 295 -20.63 1.35 22.84
C ILE A 295 -19.79 0.24 23.44
N THR A 296 -20.42 -0.65 24.20
CA THR A 296 -19.73 -1.72 24.94
C THR A 296 -20.11 -3.10 24.43
N SER A 297 -19.20 -4.06 24.56
CA SER A 297 -19.51 -5.48 24.37
C SER A 297 -20.46 -5.96 25.47
N ALA A 298 -20.91 -7.22 25.41
CA ALA A 298 -21.62 -7.85 26.52
C ALA A 298 -20.83 -7.84 27.84
N THR A 299 -19.49 -7.76 27.78
CA THR A 299 -18.59 -7.73 28.94
C THR A 299 -18.18 -6.32 29.38
N GLY A 300 -18.76 -5.27 28.80
CA GLY A 300 -18.50 -3.87 29.21
C GLY A 300 -17.23 -3.23 28.62
N ILE A 301 -16.50 -3.93 27.78
CA ILE A 301 -15.22 -3.49 27.18
C ILE A 301 -15.48 -2.87 25.78
N PRO A 302 -14.60 -2.00 25.24
CA PRO A 302 -14.72 -1.52 23.87
C PRO A 302 -14.83 -2.67 22.86
N CYS A 303 -15.65 -2.47 21.83
CA CYS A 303 -15.88 -3.49 20.82
C CYS A 303 -14.77 -3.49 19.77
N ASP A 304 -14.13 -4.66 19.53
CA ASP A 304 -13.35 -4.85 18.32
C ASP A 304 -14.28 -4.87 17.09
N LEU A 305 -13.96 -4.07 16.07
CA LEU A 305 -14.81 -3.91 14.90
C LEU A 305 -15.05 -5.21 14.14
N ASN A 306 -14.03 -6.08 14.03
CA ASN A 306 -14.17 -7.33 13.29
C ASN A 306 -15.07 -8.32 14.04
N ASN A 307 -14.90 -8.42 15.36
CA ASN A 307 -15.74 -9.26 16.21
C ASN A 307 -17.18 -8.74 16.26
N TRP A 308 -17.37 -7.44 16.51
CA TRP A 308 -18.69 -6.82 16.55
C TRP A 308 -19.43 -6.99 15.22
N ARG A 309 -18.75 -6.76 14.09
CA ARG A 309 -19.34 -6.95 12.75
C ARG A 309 -19.85 -8.37 12.53
N LYS A 310 -19.06 -9.39 12.89
CA LYS A 310 -19.39 -10.80 12.61
C LYS A 310 -20.38 -11.39 13.62
N ARG A 311 -20.26 -11.01 14.89
CA ARG A 311 -20.99 -11.63 16.01
C ARG A 311 -22.24 -10.87 16.42
N GLU A 312 -22.33 -9.57 16.12
CA GLU A 312 -23.45 -8.74 16.54
C GLU A 312 -24.15 -8.09 15.34
N PHE A 313 -23.43 -7.32 14.51
CA PHE A 313 -24.02 -6.54 13.42
C PHE A 313 -24.77 -7.42 12.40
N TYR A 314 -24.10 -8.39 11.77
CA TYR A 314 -24.77 -9.25 10.76
C TYR A 314 -25.88 -10.12 11.37
N PRO A 315 -25.69 -10.78 12.53
CA PRO A 315 -26.78 -11.53 13.17
C PRO A 315 -27.99 -10.65 13.52
N THR A 316 -27.76 -9.40 13.96
CA THR A 316 -28.85 -8.45 14.24
C THR A 316 -29.62 -8.09 12.97
N LEU A 317 -28.93 -7.74 11.88
CA LEU A 317 -29.61 -7.44 10.62
C LEU A 317 -30.40 -8.65 10.07
N ALA A 318 -29.88 -9.86 10.26
CA ALA A 318 -30.58 -11.09 9.88
C ALA A 318 -31.83 -11.32 10.72
N LYS A 319 -31.73 -11.14 12.05
CA LYS A 319 -32.88 -11.24 12.96
C LYS A 319 -33.99 -10.24 12.62
N LEU A 320 -33.62 -9.05 12.16
CA LEU A 320 -34.57 -8.01 11.75
C LEU A 320 -35.10 -8.17 10.31
N GLY A 321 -34.68 -9.21 9.57
CA GLY A 321 -35.06 -9.41 8.17
C GLY A 321 -34.50 -8.35 7.20
N ILE A 322 -33.50 -7.58 7.63
CA ILE A 322 -32.89 -6.50 6.82
C ILE A 322 -31.87 -7.09 5.83
N GLN A 323 -31.06 -8.05 6.28
CA GLN A 323 -30.05 -8.72 5.47
C GLN A 323 -29.68 -10.07 6.09
N ALA A 324 -29.55 -11.12 5.28
CA ALA A 324 -29.04 -12.42 5.73
C ALA A 324 -27.59 -12.36 6.25
N ILE A 325 -27.19 -13.37 7.02
CA ILE A 325 -25.79 -13.49 7.46
C ILE A 325 -24.92 -13.74 6.22
N PRO A 326 -23.89 -12.91 5.95
CA PRO A 326 -23.12 -13.01 4.73
C PRO A 326 -22.16 -14.20 4.76
N ASP A 327 -21.96 -14.81 3.61
CA ASP A 327 -21.00 -15.88 3.38
C ASP A 327 -20.14 -15.59 2.12
N LYS A 328 -19.41 -16.60 1.62
CA LYS A 328 -18.54 -16.43 0.45
C LYS A 328 -19.32 -16.28 -0.86
N GLU A 329 -20.47 -16.92 -0.96
CA GLU A 329 -21.34 -16.91 -2.15
C GLU A 329 -22.29 -15.71 -2.11
N HIS A 330 -22.75 -15.34 -0.92
CA HIS A 330 -23.68 -14.24 -0.66
C HIS A 330 -22.99 -13.17 0.21
N PRO A 331 -22.15 -12.31 -0.39
CA PRO A 331 -21.48 -11.25 0.36
C PRO A 331 -22.46 -10.20 0.87
N ALA A 332 -22.10 -9.56 1.99
CA ALA A 332 -22.90 -8.48 2.58
C ALA A 332 -23.09 -7.32 1.61
N ILE A 333 -24.32 -6.80 1.54
CA ILE A 333 -24.68 -5.56 0.84
C ILE A 333 -24.51 -4.38 1.80
N LEU A 334 -25.12 -4.49 2.98
CA LEU A 334 -25.00 -3.61 4.12
C LEU A 334 -23.85 -4.07 5.01
N THR A 335 -22.91 -3.16 5.22
CA THR A 335 -21.76 -3.33 6.12
C THR A 335 -21.76 -2.22 7.17
N PRO A 336 -20.92 -2.25 8.20
CA PRO A 336 -20.84 -1.11 9.13
C PRO A 336 -20.55 0.24 8.43
N ASN A 337 -19.86 0.26 7.30
CA ASN A 337 -19.65 1.49 6.51
C ASN A 337 -20.93 1.99 5.81
N SER A 338 -21.92 1.12 5.59
CA SER A 338 -23.24 1.52 5.10
C SER A 338 -23.93 2.48 6.06
N CYS A 339 -23.67 2.40 7.37
CA CYS A 339 -24.19 3.37 8.34
C CYS A 339 -23.67 4.79 8.04
N ARG A 340 -22.36 4.93 7.79
CA ARG A 340 -21.75 6.20 7.40
C ARG A 340 -22.25 6.69 6.04
N HIS A 341 -22.45 5.79 5.08
CA HIS A 341 -23.04 6.17 3.78
C HIS A 341 -24.50 6.63 3.93
N THR A 342 -25.23 6.05 4.87
CA THR A 342 -26.60 6.47 5.22
C THR A 342 -26.61 7.87 5.79
N PHE A 343 -25.68 8.18 6.70
CA PHE A 343 -25.50 9.54 7.21
C PHE A 343 -25.29 10.55 6.08
N TYR A 344 -24.30 10.28 5.21
CA TYR A 344 -24.00 11.14 4.07
C TYR A 344 -25.22 11.36 3.18
N THR A 345 -25.89 10.27 2.79
CA THR A 345 -27.06 10.30 1.92
C THR A 345 -28.20 11.11 2.53
N ASN A 346 -28.49 10.91 3.81
CA ASN A 346 -29.57 11.59 4.52
C ASN A 346 -29.28 13.07 4.74
N MET A 347 -28.03 13.42 5.09
CA MET A 347 -27.61 14.82 5.22
C MET A 347 -27.70 15.56 3.88
N ARG A 348 -27.28 14.92 2.77
CA ARG A 348 -27.43 15.48 1.43
C ARG A 348 -28.90 15.68 1.05
N ARG A 349 -29.77 14.71 1.34
CA ARG A 349 -31.23 14.83 1.13
C ARG A 349 -31.86 15.95 1.96
N GLY A 350 -31.37 16.16 3.17
CA GLY A 350 -31.77 17.27 4.06
C GLY A 350 -31.24 18.64 3.62
N GLY A 351 -30.44 18.73 2.56
CA GLY A 351 -29.86 19.99 2.09
C GLY A 351 -28.74 20.51 3.01
N ALA A 352 -27.96 19.60 3.60
CA ALA A 352 -26.74 19.97 4.31
C ALA A 352 -25.67 20.46 3.34
N ASP A 353 -24.95 21.48 3.79
CA ASP A 353 -23.81 22.05 3.09
C ASP A 353 -22.67 21.01 2.93
N LEU A 354 -22.04 20.97 1.76
CA LEU A 354 -21.03 19.96 1.42
C LEU A 354 -19.74 20.12 2.23
N GLU A 355 -19.35 21.35 2.53
CA GLU A 355 -18.13 21.66 3.27
C GLU A 355 -18.28 21.17 4.71
N ILE A 356 -19.39 21.51 5.36
CA ILE A 356 -19.73 21.05 6.71
C ILE A 356 -19.84 19.53 6.76
N LEU A 357 -20.45 18.91 5.74
CA LEU A 357 -20.58 17.46 5.69
C LEU A 357 -19.22 16.78 5.57
N ALA A 358 -18.33 17.31 4.73
CA ALA A 358 -16.97 16.81 4.58
C ALA A 358 -16.17 16.94 5.87
N GLU A 359 -16.36 18.04 6.59
CA GLU A 359 -15.76 18.32 7.89
C GLU A 359 -16.21 17.32 8.97
N ILE A 360 -17.52 17.14 9.17
CA ILE A 360 -18.07 16.15 10.13
C ILE A 360 -17.51 14.75 9.84
N MET A 361 -17.46 14.41 8.55
CA MET A 361 -17.00 13.12 8.07
C MET A 361 -15.47 12.96 8.15
N GLY A 362 -14.69 14.04 8.19
CA GLY A 362 -13.23 14.03 8.24
C GLY A 362 -12.60 13.40 6.99
N HIS A 363 -12.87 13.97 5.80
CA HIS A 363 -12.27 13.56 4.54
C HIS A 363 -10.84 14.12 4.37
N GLU A 364 -9.84 13.25 4.12
CA GLU A 364 -8.40 13.60 4.02
C GLU A 364 -8.12 14.68 2.94
N ASP A 365 -8.80 14.63 1.78
CA ASP A 365 -8.60 15.61 0.70
C ASP A 365 -9.10 17.03 1.07
N VAL A 366 -10.03 17.12 2.02
CA VAL A 366 -10.51 18.39 2.57
C VAL A 366 -9.69 18.78 3.80
N GLU A 367 -9.15 17.79 4.53
CA GLU A 367 -8.27 17.95 5.68
C GLU A 367 -7.02 18.78 5.33
N THR A 368 -6.42 18.61 4.14
CA THR A 368 -5.26 19.43 3.69
C THR A 368 -5.62 20.91 3.46
N GLY A 369 -6.90 21.22 3.14
CA GLY A 369 -7.41 22.59 3.03
C GLY A 369 -7.99 23.15 4.33
N LEU A 370 -8.42 22.28 5.23
CA LEU A 370 -9.06 22.60 6.52
C LEU A 370 -8.10 22.55 7.72
N GLU A 371 -6.80 22.30 7.53
CA GLU A 371 -5.77 22.40 8.59
C GLU A 371 -5.83 23.74 9.36
N ASN A 372 -6.46 24.77 8.77
CA ASN A 372 -6.71 26.07 9.37
C ASN A 372 -7.92 26.14 10.34
N TYR A 373 -8.75 25.10 10.45
CA TYR A 373 -9.97 25.05 11.30
C TYR A 373 -9.78 24.23 12.58
N ASN A 374 -8.56 24.13 13.11
CA ASN A 374 -8.31 23.47 14.40
C ASN A 374 -8.89 24.23 15.62
N HIS A 375 -9.52 25.38 15.42
CA HIS A 375 -10.19 26.18 16.44
C HIS A 375 -11.65 26.41 16.08
N TYR A 376 -12.51 25.44 16.42
CA TYR A 376 -13.96 25.63 16.33
C TYR A 376 -14.40 26.79 17.22
N THR A 377 -14.99 27.82 16.62
CA THR A 377 -15.70 28.86 17.37
C THR A 377 -17.06 28.33 17.85
N ALA A 378 -17.71 29.05 18.77
CA ALA A 378 -19.07 28.72 19.19
C ALA A 378 -20.06 28.78 18.00
N ASP A 379 -19.85 29.70 17.06
CA ASP A 379 -20.65 29.84 15.85
C ASP A 379 -20.46 28.68 14.87
N ASP A 380 -19.23 28.15 14.74
CA ASP A 380 -18.97 26.96 13.93
C ASP A 380 -19.70 25.74 14.48
N ILE A 381 -19.61 25.50 15.80
CA ILE A 381 -20.31 24.41 16.48
C ILE A 381 -21.82 24.55 16.30
N LYS A 382 -22.35 25.77 16.47
CA LYS A 382 -23.76 26.08 16.24
C LYS A 382 -24.18 25.76 14.81
N ARG A 383 -23.39 26.18 13.82
CA ARG A 383 -23.64 25.94 12.39
C ARG A 383 -23.65 24.44 12.10
N ILE A 384 -22.67 23.68 12.59
CA ILE A 384 -22.54 22.22 12.44
C ILE A 384 -23.76 21.50 13.04
N CYS A 385 -24.07 21.78 14.31
CA CYS A 385 -25.18 21.14 15.02
C CYS A 385 -26.54 21.48 14.40
N THR A 386 -26.73 22.71 13.93
CA THR A 386 -27.97 23.12 13.27
C THR A 386 -28.19 22.39 11.94
N GLN A 387 -27.13 22.19 11.16
CA GLN A 387 -27.21 21.44 9.91
C GLN A 387 -27.50 19.95 10.15
N ALA A 388 -26.94 19.38 11.22
CA ALA A 388 -27.18 17.98 11.59
C ALA A 388 -28.65 17.68 11.95
N ASN A 389 -29.38 18.67 12.47
CA ASN A 389 -30.82 18.55 12.75
C ASN A 389 -31.71 18.54 11.47
N LYS A 390 -31.12 18.67 10.27
CA LYS A 390 -31.83 18.49 8.99
C LYS A 390 -32.02 17.01 8.62
N PHE A 391 -31.58 16.09 9.47
CA PHE A 391 -31.71 14.66 9.23
C PHE A 391 -33.20 14.26 9.09
N PRO A 392 -33.56 13.35 8.17
CA PRO A 392 -34.95 12.90 8.05
C PRO A 392 -35.45 12.24 9.33
N LYS A 393 -36.72 12.46 9.67
CA LYS A 393 -37.33 11.94 10.90
C LYS A 393 -37.85 10.53 10.67
N TYR A 394 -37.27 9.56 11.38
CA TYR A 394 -37.67 8.14 11.32
C TYR A 394 -38.33 7.64 12.61
N LYS A 395 -38.40 8.47 13.66
CA LYS A 395 -39.12 8.12 14.89
C LYS A 395 -40.58 7.86 14.51
N THR A 396 -41.03 6.62 14.69
CA THR A 396 -42.46 6.29 14.63
C THR A 396 -43.12 7.05 15.76
N GLY A 397 -44.02 7.98 15.43
CA GLY A 397 -44.86 8.60 16.45
C GLY A 397 -45.52 7.51 17.30
N GLY A 398 -45.31 7.60 18.61
CA GLY A 398 -46.11 6.86 19.58
C GLY A 398 -47.51 7.43 19.65
#